data_AF-A0A2E9B8R8-F1
#
_entry.id   AF-A0A2E9B8R8-F1
#
_cell.length_a   1.000
_cell.length_b   1.000
_cell.length_c   1.000
_cell.angle_alpha   90.00
_cell.angle_beta   90.00
_cell.angle_gamma   90.00
#
_symmetry.space_group_name_H-M   'P 1'
#
loop_
_entity.id
_entity.type
_entity.pdbx_description
1 polymer ?
#
loop_
_entity_poly.entity_id
_entity_poly.type
_entity_poly.pdbx_seq_one_letter_code
_entity_poly.pdbx_strand_id
1 'polypeptide(L)'
;MSEEKSRVWYSSFIQQILNTKDLVVLTTSLLAIGIIVYDSINNLRIANPSEWRFLVFIDIILLGYFVTILADSHSKSTDRSVWWKWNFLQVLALFPLLGTAIPGFGWAGVLRFLLLIPAIQAIFRLVSVSEDGEVSISQRMTHLFIIVSIMILAGAALALMFEVQYEEKCIADIGCDEGQLVLTIEDAIWWSIETTTTVGYGEFAPKSLGARVVASALLFVGIGLVGTLAATLSELFFSNQMWRNSQREAFLVRLHLLTELHDRGEINDSQFIIEKKRLVDNHEDDTLLLEQIDKSPHQFSKNTSSDINERKKRLDEVKKFFDEVASNGDVEED
;
A
#
# COMPACT_ATOMS: atom_id res chain seq x y z
N MET A 1 -1.22 2.50 51.23
CA MET A 1 0.06 2.59 50.51
C MET A 1 -0.22 2.14 49.09
N SER A 2 -0.27 3.13 48.21
CA SER A 2 -0.69 3.07 46.81
C SER A 2 0.43 2.52 45.93
N GLU A 3 0.16 1.46 45.17
CA GLU A 3 0.93 1.16 43.95
C GLU A 3 0.05 1.49 42.75
N GLU A 4 0.30 2.71 42.27
CA GLU A 4 -0.23 3.29 41.06
C GLU A 4 0.34 2.53 39.86
N LYS A 5 -0.46 1.62 39.29
CA LYS A 5 -0.23 1.09 37.94
C LYS A 5 -0.27 2.27 36.97
N SER A 6 0.90 2.73 36.54
CA SER A 6 1.04 3.66 35.43
C SER A 6 0.49 2.97 34.17
N ARG A 7 -0.78 3.24 33.89
CA ARG A 7 -1.40 2.97 32.59
C ARG A 7 -0.70 3.86 31.59
N VAL A 8 0.33 3.31 30.95
CA VAL A 8 0.99 3.94 29.81
C VAL A 8 -0.09 4.17 28.76
N TRP A 9 -0.27 5.44 28.42
CA TRP A 9 -1.31 6.00 27.57
C TRP A 9 -1.06 5.70 26.08
N TYR A 10 -0.83 4.45 25.73
CA TYR A 10 -0.84 4.02 24.33
C TYR A 10 -2.17 3.32 24.06
N SER A 11 -3.00 3.99 23.25
CA SER A 11 -4.34 3.57 22.86
C SER A 11 -4.31 2.19 22.19
N SER A 12 -5.40 1.44 22.35
CA SER A 12 -5.70 0.16 21.69
C SER A 12 -5.52 0.17 20.16
N PHE A 13 -5.42 1.35 19.55
CA PHE A 13 -5.10 1.58 18.16
C PHE A 13 -3.68 1.12 17.77
N ILE A 14 -2.69 1.26 18.65
CA ILE A 14 -1.29 0.88 18.34
C ILE A 14 -1.09 -0.64 18.35
N GLN A 15 -1.84 -1.37 19.17
CA GLN A 15 -1.75 -2.83 19.21
C GLN A 15 -2.39 -3.52 18.00
N GLN A 16 -3.32 -2.85 17.31
CA GLN A 16 -4.13 -3.46 16.25
C GLN A 16 -3.56 -3.26 14.84
N ILE A 17 -2.54 -2.40 14.68
CA ILE A 17 -2.09 -2.00 13.35
C ILE A 17 -0.85 -2.80 12.94
N LEU A 18 0.15 -3.09 13.77
CA LEU A 18 1.37 -3.75 13.28
C LEU A 18 1.83 -4.88 14.20
N ASN A 19 2.21 -6.01 13.62
CA ASN A 19 3.01 -7.02 14.31
C ASN A 19 4.25 -6.31 14.88
N THR A 20 4.38 -6.27 16.22
CA THR A 20 5.41 -5.47 16.91
C THR A 20 6.82 -5.74 16.42
N LYS A 21 7.08 -6.96 15.93
CA LYS A 21 8.36 -7.35 15.35
C LYS A 21 8.67 -6.65 14.02
N ASP A 22 7.69 -6.53 13.13
CA ASP A 22 7.89 -5.94 11.81
C ASP A 22 8.08 -4.42 11.90
N LEU A 23 7.35 -3.76 12.81
CA LEU A 23 7.57 -2.35 13.12
C LEU A 23 8.99 -2.12 13.66
N VAL A 24 9.48 -2.99 14.54
CA VAL A 24 10.84 -2.84 15.09
C VAL A 24 11.90 -3.10 14.03
N VAL A 25 11.69 -4.04 13.10
CA VAL A 25 12.59 -4.25 11.95
C VAL A 25 12.64 -3.01 11.06
N LEU A 26 11.49 -2.39 10.81
CA LEU A 26 11.41 -1.17 10.00
C LEU A 26 12.11 0.01 10.69
N THR A 27 11.86 0.23 11.98
CA THR A 27 12.48 1.34 12.72
C THR A 27 13.99 1.17 12.85
N THR A 28 14.45 -0.05 13.13
CA THR A 28 15.90 -0.35 13.20
C THR A 28 16.59 -0.21 11.85
N SER A 29 15.93 -0.61 10.76
CA SER A 29 16.43 -0.40 9.40
C SER A 29 16.52 1.09 9.05
N LEU A 30 15.51 1.89 9.41
CA LEU A 30 15.51 3.34 9.18
C LEU A 30 16.60 4.04 9.99
N LEU A 31 16.82 3.61 11.24
CA LEU A 31 17.87 4.16 12.10
C LEU A 31 19.26 3.85 11.55
N ALA A 32 19.49 2.61 11.06
CA ALA A 32 20.73 2.24 10.39
C ALA A 32 20.97 3.08 9.12
N ILE A 33 19.93 3.32 8.31
CA ILE A 33 20.00 4.21 7.14
C ILE A 33 20.36 5.64 7.57
N GLY A 34 19.74 6.16 8.64
CA GLY A 34 20.03 7.50 9.16
C GLY A 34 21.47 7.68 9.62
N ILE A 35 22.04 6.67 10.31
CA ILE A 35 23.46 6.67 10.69
C ILE A 35 24.37 6.76 9.45
N ILE A 36 24.03 6.02 8.39
CA ILE A 36 24.79 6.02 7.14
C ILE A 36 24.76 7.39 6.45
N VAL A 37 23.58 8.01 6.37
CA VAL A 37 23.43 9.35 5.79
C VAL A 37 24.27 10.36 6.58
N TYR A 38 24.19 10.31 7.91
CA TYR A 38 24.94 11.22 8.77
C TYR A 38 26.46 11.04 8.66
N ASP A 39 26.94 9.80 8.57
CA ASP A 39 28.35 9.46 8.28
C ASP A 39 28.79 10.00 6.91
N SER A 40 27.96 9.82 5.88
CA SER A 40 28.25 10.23 4.51
C SER A 40 28.35 11.74 4.33
N ILE A 41 27.41 12.51 4.90
CA ILE A 41 27.38 13.98 4.76
C ILE A 41 28.57 14.62 5.48
N ASN A 42 28.84 14.18 6.71
CA ASN A 42 29.83 14.84 7.57
C ASN A 42 31.26 14.29 7.37
N ASN A 43 31.42 13.27 6.52
CA ASN A 43 32.68 12.57 6.28
C ASN A 43 33.45 12.28 7.60
N LEU A 44 32.70 11.79 8.60
CA LEU A 44 33.14 11.76 10.01
C LEU A 44 34.41 10.96 10.23
N ARG A 45 34.67 9.99 9.34
CA ARG A 45 35.88 9.18 9.36
C ARG A 45 37.15 10.03 9.31
N ILE A 46 37.13 11.13 8.57
CA ILE A 46 38.27 12.04 8.40
C ILE A 46 38.11 13.27 9.31
N ALA A 47 36.90 13.85 9.35
CA ALA A 47 36.64 15.10 10.07
C ALA A 47 36.64 14.93 11.60
N ASN A 48 35.92 13.93 12.13
CA ASN A 48 35.75 13.70 13.56
C ASN A 48 35.81 12.20 13.92
N PRO A 49 37.01 11.61 14.05
CA PRO A 49 37.16 10.17 14.26
C PRO A 49 36.51 9.62 15.54
N SER A 50 36.33 10.45 16.58
CA SER A 50 35.66 10.07 17.83
C SER A 50 34.15 9.86 17.64
N GLU A 51 33.49 10.77 16.91
CA GLU A 51 32.06 10.67 16.60
C GLU A 51 31.79 9.49 15.67
N TRP A 52 32.66 9.30 14.68
CA TRP A 52 32.60 8.13 13.80
C TRP A 52 32.64 6.80 14.58
N ARG A 53 33.55 6.66 15.55
CA ARG A 53 33.64 5.46 16.41
C ARG A 53 32.37 5.24 17.24
N PHE A 54 31.73 6.32 17.70
CA PHE A 54 30.48 6.22 18.45
C PHE A 54 29.34 5.73 17.57
N LEU A 55 29.22 6.23 16.34
CA LEU A 55 28.23 5.73 15.38
C LEU A 55 28.44 4.27 15.01
N VAL A 56 29.69 3.86 14.78
CA VAL A 56 30.03 2.45 14.53
C VAL A 56 29.61 1.56 15.71
N PHE A 57 29.75 2.04 16.95
CA PHE A 57 29.30 1.30 18.13
C PHE A 57 27.78 1.11 18.16
N ILE A 58 27.01 2.15 17.81
CA ILE A 58 25.54 2.04 17.69
C ILE A 58 25.18 1.06 16.57
N ASP A 59 25.84 1.14 15.42
CA ASP A 59 25.61 0.21 14.29
C ASP A 59 25.87 -1.24 14.67
N ILE A 60 26.91 -1.51 15.48
CA ILE A 60 27.18 -2.88 15.99
C ILE A 60 26.05 -3.37 16.90
N ILE A 61 25.46 -2.50 17.72
CA ILE A 61 24.31 -2.86 18.56
C ILE A 61 23.10 -3.21 17.69
N LEU A 62 22.80 -2.36 16.69
CA LEU A 62 21.70 -2.61 15.74
C LEU A 62 21.91 -3.90 14.96
N LEU A 63 23.15 -4.14 14.51
CA LEU A 63 23.54 -5.37 13.84
C LEU A 63 23.31 -6.59 14.73
N GLY A 64 23.76 -6.54 15.99
CA GLY A 64 23.54 -7.60 16.96
C GLY A 64 22.06 -7.89 17.15
N TYR A 65 21.24 -6.84 17.28
CA TYR A 65 19.79 -6.97 17.36
C TYR A 65 19.19 -7.63 16.11
N PHE A 66 19.55 -7.18 14.91
CA PHE A 66 19.05 -7.77 13.66
C PHE A 66 19.48 -9.24 13.50
N VAL A 67 20.70 -9.60 13.91
CA VAL A 67 21.17 -10.99 13.96
C VAL A 67 20.30 -11.82 14.91
N THR A 68 19.88 -11.30 16.07
CA THR A 68 18.98 -12.05 16.96
C THR A 68 17.62 -12.33 16.34
N ILE A 69 17.08 -11.41 15.54
CA ILE A 69 15.82 -11.63 14.81
C ILE A 69 16.00 -12.71 13.75
N LEU A 70 17.07 -12.63 12.96
CA LEU A 70 17.39 -13.64 11.95
C LEU A 70 17.60 -15.02 12.57
N ALA A 71 18.31 -15.09 13.70
CA ALA A 71 18.55 -16.32 14.42
C ALA A 71 17.25 -16.92 14.99
N ASP A 72 16.36 -16.11 15.57
CA ASP A 72 15.03 -16.54 16.04
C ASP A 72 14.18 -17.07 14.88
N SER A 73 14.17 -16.35 13.75
CA SER A 73 13.45 -16.76 12.54
C SER A 73 13.96 -18.08 11.97
N HIS A 74 15.29 -18.25 11.88
CA HIS A 74 15.90 -19.49 11.40
C HIS A 74 15.62 -20.66 12.35
N SER A 75 15.71 -20.45 13.66
CA SER A 75 15.47 -21.48 14.69
C SER A 75 14.04 -22.04 14.65
N LYS A 76 13.05 -21.18 14.40
CA LYS A 76 11.63 -21.56 14.33
C LYS A 76 11.21 -22.16 12.99
N SER A 77 12.06 -22.11 11.97
CA SER A 77 11.72 -22.61 10.64
C SER A 77 11.78 -24.14 10.57
N THR A 78 10.67 -24.77 10.17
CA THR A 78 10.56 -26.23 10.02
C THR A 78 11.40 -26.74 8.83
N ASP A 79 11.48 -25.96 7.75
CA ASP A 79 12.32 -26.23 6.58
C ASP A 79 13.39 -25.13 6.40
N ARG A 80 14.64 -25.49 6.73
CA ARG A 80 15.79 -24.59 6.67
C ARG A 80 16.20 -24.23 5.25
N SER A 81 15.94 -25.11 4.27
CA SER A 81 16.32 -24.86 2.88
C SER A 81 15.43 -23.78 2.26
N VAL A 82 14.13 -23.83 2.59
CA VAL A 82 13.17 -22.79 2.19
C VAL A 82 13.51 -21.47 2.88
N TRP A 83 13.86 -21.50 4.17
CA TRP A 83 14.26 -20.29 4.88
C TRP A 83 15.44 -19.58 4.21
N TRP A 84 16.50 -20.31 3.84
CA TRP A 84 17.66 -19.73 3.17
C TRP A 84 17.32 -19.15 1.80
N LYS A 85 16.45 -19.80 1.00
CA LYS A 85 16.02 -19.26 -0.30
C LYS A 85 15.40 -17.86 -0.19
N TRP A 86 14.68 -17.57 0.90
CA TRP A 86 14.01 -16.28 1.09
C TRP A 86 14.83 -15.27 1.90
N ASN A 87 15.69 -15.73 2.82
CA ASN A 87 16.40 -14.87 3.77
C ASN A 87 17.91 -14.73 3.46
N PHE A 88 18.47 -15.41 2.45
CA PHE A 88 19.91 -15.29 2.15
C PHE A 88 20.34 -13.85 1.86
N LEU A 89 19.48 -13.07 1.19
CA LEU A 89 19.77 -11.67 0.91
C LEU A 89 19.81 -10.81 2.18
N GLN A 90 19.06 -11.15 3.24
CA GLN A 90 19.14 -10.47 4.53
C GLN A 90 20.46 -10.78 5.24
N VAL A 91 20.93 -12.03 5.13
CA VAL A 91 22.24 -12.42 5.64
C VAL A 91 23.34 -11.68 4.87
N LEU A 92 23.18 -11.51 3.57
CA LEU A 92 24.09 -10.71 2.76
C LEU A 92 24.07 -9.23 3.17
N ALA A 93 22.91 -8.69 3.58
CA ALA A 93 22.79 -7.33 4.09
C ALA A 93 23.51 -7.09 5.44
N LEU A 94 23.93 -8.14 6.16
CA LEU A 94 24.82 -8.02 7.32
C LEU A 94 26.26 -7.69 6.92
N PHE A 95 26.66 -8.08 5.70
CA PHE A 95 28.04 -8.00 5.24
C PHE A 95 28.59 -6.56 5.07
N PRO A 96 27.83 -5.59 4.53
CA PRO A 96 28.28 -4.19 4.44
C PRO A 96 28.59 -3.56 5.80
N LEU A 97 27.81 -3.90 6.82
CA LEU A 97 27.97 -3.42 8.20
C LEU A 97 29.27 -3.96 8.83
N LEU A 98 29.65 -5.20 8.51
CA LEU A 98 30.91 -5.81 8.93
C LEU A 98 32.11 -5.24 8.14
N GLY A 99 31.93 -4.96 6.85
CA GLY A 99 33.00 -4.52 5.96
C GLY A 99 33.63 -3.19 6.36
N THR A 100 32.84 -2.22 6.85
CA THR A 100 33.38 -0.90 7.23
C THR A 100 34.11 -0.90 8.57
N ALA A 101 33.91 -1.92 9.40
CA ALA A 101 34.68 -2.11 10.63
C ALA A 101 36.11 -2.63 10.36
N ILE A 102 36.36 -3.18 9.17
CA ILE A 102 37.66 -3.74 8.79
C ILE A 102 38.49 -2.67 8.06
N PRO A 103 39.67 -2.29 8.60
CA PRO A 103 40.58 -1.38 7.91
C PRO A 103 40.95 -1.91 6.52
N GLY A 104 40.72 -1.10 5.48
CA GLY A 104 40.99 -1.45 4.07
C GLY A 104 39.77 -1.86 3.23
N PHE A 105 38.63 -2.16 3.87
CA PHE A 105 37.38 -2.51 3.18
C PHE A 105 36.39 -1.34 3.07
N GLY A 106 36.88 -0.10 3.09
CA GLY A 106 36.02 1.11 3.08
C GLY A 106 35.06 1.18 1.87
N TRP A 107 35.43 0.58 0.73
CA TRP A 107 34.58 0.45 -0.45
C TRP A 107 33.32 -0.41 -0.21
N ALA A 108 33.34 -1.30 0.79
CA ALA A 108 32.16 -2.08 1.19
C ALA A 108 31.05 -1.20 1.77
N GLY A 109 31.35 0.07 2.10
CA GLY A 109 30.34 1.08 2.37
C GLY A 109 29.34 1.24 1.22
N VAL A 110 29.75 1.04 -0.04
CA VAL A 110 28.82 1.07 -1.18
C VAL A 110 27.79 -0.06 -1.09
N LEU A 111 28.17 -1.24 -0.56
CA LEU A 111 27.23 -2.36 -0.43
C LEU A 111 26.13 -2.10 0.61
N ARG A 112 26.17 -0.98 1.35
CA ARG A 112 25.15 -0.61 2.34
C ARG A 112 23.74 -0.48 1.74
N PHE A 113 23.58 -0.28 0.42
CA PHE A 113 22.26 -0.35 -0.22
C PHE A 113 21.56 -1.70 -0.02
N LEU A 114 22.30 -2.78 0.27
CA LEU A 114 21.73 -4.09 0.59
C LEU A 114 20.86 -4.07 1.85
N LEU A 115 21.02 -3.07 2.74
CA LEU A 115 20.14 -2.87 3.90
C LEU A 115 18.69 -2.53 3.52
N LEU A 116 18.44 -2.13 2.26
CA LEU A 116 17.07 -2.01 1.75
C LEU A 116 16.34 -3.34 1.68
N ILE A 117 17.06 -4.45 1.50
CA ILE A 117 16.44 -5.76 1.31
C ILE A 117 15.63 -6.16 2.56
N PRO A 118 16.18 -6.09 3.79
CA PRO A 118 15.38 -6.25 5.01
C PRO A 118 14.13 -5.37 5.06
N ALA A 119 14.23 -4.08 4.71
CA ALA A 119 13.11 -3.15 4.71
C ALA A 119 12.03 -3.57 3.69
N ILE A 120 12.43 -3.87 2.45
CA ILE A 120 11.56 -4.34 1.37
C ILE A 120 10.86 -5.65 1.76
N GLN A 121 11.56 -6.59 2.40
CA GLN A 121 10.97 -7.85 2.82
C GLN A 121 10.08 -7.73 4.05
N ALA A 122 10.37 -6.82 4.97
CA ALA A 122 9.45 -6.47 6.06
C ALA A 122 8.15 -5.87 5.49
N ILE A 123 8.27 -5.02 4.47
CA ILE A 123 7.14 -4.46 3.71
C ILE A 123 6.32 -5.57 3.05
N PHE A 124 6.93 -6.50 2.32
CA PHE A 124 6.19 -7.61 1.69
C PHE A 124 5.46 -8.48 2.71
N ARG A 125 6.09 -8.77 3.86
CA ARG A 125 5.46 -9.54 4.94
C ARG A 125 4.25 -8.81 5.54
N LEU A 126 4.34 -7.49 5.68
CA LEU A 126 3.23 -6.66 6.16
C LEU A 126 2.05 -6.64 5.18
N VAL A 127 2.33 -6.61 3.88
CA VAL A 127 1.30 -6.68 2.84
C VAL A 127 0.64 -8.06 2.80
N SER A 128 1.43 -9.14 2.89
CA SER A 128 0.92 -10.52 2.83
C SER A 128 0.13 -10.95 4.08
N VAL A 129 0.32 -10.29 5.23
CA VAL A 129 -0.47 -10.56 6.45
C VAL A 129 -1.94 -10.13 6.31
N SER A 130 -2.29 -9.40 5.24
CA SER A 130 -3.67 -8.95 5.00
C SER A 130 -4.60 -9.97 4.32
N GLU A 131 -4.15 -11.19 4.06
CA GLU A 131 -4.92 -12.22 3.34
C GLU A 131 -5.91 -13.02 4.22
N ASP A 132 -5.72 -13.09 5.54
CA ASP A 132 -6.48 -14.02 6.41
C ASP A 132 -7.61 -13.38 7.25
N GLY A 133 -7.99 -12.12 6.99
CA GLY A 133 -9.10 -11.48 7.69
C GLY A 133 -9.82 -10.43 6.87
N GLU A 134 -11.04 -10.08 7.27
CA GLU A 134 -11.74 -8.86 6.84
C GLU A 134 -10.97 -7.63 7.36
N VAL A 135 -9.78 -7.40 6.83
CA VAL A 135 -8.95 -6.25 7.18
C VAL A 135 -9.69 -5.02 6.71
N SER A 136 -10.04 -4.14 7.65
CA SER A 136 -10.73 -2.90 7.33
C SER A 136 -9.93 -2.12 6.29
N ILE A 137 -10.63 -1.54 5.31
CA ILE A 137 -10.05 -0.67 4.28
C ILE A 137 -9.12 0.40 4.90
N SER A 138 -9.46 0.90 6.10
CA SER A 138 -8.65 1.86 6.87
C SER A 138 -7.26 1.34 7.25
N GLN A 139 -7.15 0.06 7.64
CA GLN A 139 -5.88 -0.55 8.03
C GLN A 139 -4.96 -0.75 6.82
N ARG A 140 -5.53 -1.20 5.69
CA ARG A 140 -4.78 -1.34 4.42
C ARG A 140 -4.18 0.00 3.96
N MET A 141 -4.96 1.07 4.03
CA MET A 141 -4.48 2.43 3.73
C MET A 141 -3.37 2.86 4.67
N THR A 142 -3.53 2.64 5.98
CA THR A 142 -2.52 3.02 6.98
C THR A 142 -1.18 2.31 6.73
N HIS A 143 -1.22 1.00 6.40
CA HIS A 143 -0.02 0.25 6.04
C HIS A 143 0.67 0.80 4.80
N LEU A 144 -0.10 1.06 3.75
CA LEU A 144 0.42 1.60 2.50
C LEU A 144 1.12 2.95 2.74
N PHE A 145 0.51 3.85 3.51
CA PHE A 145 1.12 5.14 3.83
C PHE A 145 2.43 4.99 4.61
N ILE A 146 2.46 4.16 5.66
CA ILE A 146 3.68 3.93 6.45
C ILE A 146 4.80 3.36 5.56
N ILE A 147 4.48 2.35 4.74
CA ILE A 147 5.41 1.71 3.82
C ILE A 147 5.99 2.74 2.86
N VAL A 148 5.13 3.51 2.17
CA VAL A 148 5.57 4.53 1.22
C VAL A 148 6.40 5.61 1.90
N SER A 149 6.00 6.10 3.08
CA SER A 149 6.78 7.11 3.81
C SER A 149 8.19 6.60 4.17
N ILE A 150 8.31 5.34 4.61
CA ILE A 150 9.62 4.74 4.89
C ILE A 150 10.44 4.60 3.60
N MET A 151 9.81 4.20 2.49
CA MET A 151 10.49 4.08 1.20
C MET A 151 10.97 5.42 0.66
N ILE A 152 10.18 6.49 0.82
CA ILE A 152 10.57 7.87 0.48
C ILE A 152 11.82 8.26 1.27
N LEU A 153 11.80 8.10 2.60
CA LEU A 153 12.94 8.43 3.46
C LEU A 153 14.19 7.61 3.11
N ALA A 154 14.03 6.30 2.89
CA ALA A 154 15.14 5.44 2.50
C ALA A 154 15.68 5.78 1.10
N GLY A 155 14.80 6.14 0.17
CA GLY A 155 15.16 6.57 -1.18
C GLY A 155 15.91 7.91 -1.17
N ALA A 156 15.44 8.89 -0.41
CA ALA A 156 16.12 10.17 -0.18
C ALA A 156 17.53 9.95 0.36
N ALA A 157 17.64 9.17 1.44
CA ALA A 157 18.90 8.84 2.09
C ALA A 157 19.92 8.22 1.13
N LEU A 158 19.49 7.27 0.31
CA LEU A 158 20.38 6.58 -0.63
C LEU A 158 20.75 7.43 -1.84
N ALA A 159 19.80 8.19 -2.39
CA ALA A 159 20.10 9.11 -3.47
C ALA A 159 21.15 10.14 -3.02
N LEU A 160 20.95 10.73 -1.84
CA LEU A 160 21.90 11.64 -1.21
C LEU A 160 23.29 10.99 -1.02
N MET A 161 23.34 9.79 -0.46
CA MET A 161 24.60 9.05 -0.31
C MET A 161 25.32 8.84 -1.65
N PHE A 162 24.60 8.46 -2.70
CA PHE A 162 25.17 8.21 -4.03
C PHE A 162 25.59 9.48 -4.76
N GLU A 163 24.88 10.60 -4.54
CA GLU A 163 25.20 11.89 -5.14
C GLU A 163 26.38 12.57 -4.44
N VAL A 164 26.47 12.53 -3.10
CA VAL A 164 27.65 13.01 -2.36
C VAL A 164 28.92 12.27 -2.80
N GLN A 165 28.84 10.96 -3.06
CA GLN A 165 29.97 10.21 -3.61
C GLN A 165 30.27 10.52 -5.07
N TYR A 166 29.28 10.99 -5.83
CA TYR A 166 29.41 11.36 -7.22
C TYR A 166 29.99 12.78 -7.37
N GLU A 167 29.72 13.67 -6.41
CA GLU A 167 30.20 15.05 -6.35
C GLU A 167 31.72 15.14 -6.55
N GLU A 168 32.51 14.30 -5.86
CA GLU A 168 33.97 14.28 -6.02
C GLU A 168 34.42 14.02 -7.47
N LYS A 169 33.66 13.23 -8.23
CA LYS A 169 33.92 12.97 -9.65
C LYS A 169 33.39 14.08 -10.55
N CYS A 170 32.28 14.69 -10.15
CA CYS A 170 31.64 15.80 -10.83
C CYS A 170 32.55 17.03 -10.86
N ILE A 171 33.16 17.40 -9.71
CA ILE A 171 34.09 18.54 -9.60
C ILE A 171 35.30 18.39 -10.54
N ALA A 172 35.70 17.16 -10.86
CA ALA A 172 36.80 16.88 -11.77
C ALA A 172 36.42 17.01 -13.26
N ASP A 173 35.13 17.08 -13.60
CA ASP A 173 34.62 17.18 -14.97
C ASP A 173 34.14 18.60 -15.30
N ILE A 174 34.66 19.17 -16.39
CA ILE A 174 34.38 20.55 -16.83
C ILE A 174 32.91 20.74 -17.24
N GLY A 175 32.21 19.65 -17.61
CA GLY A 175 30.80 19.69 -18.01
C GLY A 175 29.79 19.44 -16.90
N CYS A 176 30.23 19.29 -15.64
CA CYS A 176 29.33 18.95 -14.55
C CYS A 176 28.61 20.18 -13.99
N ASP A 177 27.30 20.03 -13.73
CA ASP A 177 26.47 21.06 -13.10
C ASP A 177 26.07 20.60 -11.69
N GLU A 178 26.73 21.17 -10.68
CA GLU A 178 26.49 20.89 -9.27
C GLU A 178 25.12 21.39 -8.79
N GLY A 179 24.56 22.41 -9.44
CA GLY A 179 23.30 23.03 -9.03
C GLY A 179 22.07 22.11 -9.18
N GLN A 180 22.22 20.97 -9.86
CA GLN A 180 21.16 19.99 -10.09
C GLN A 180 21.35 18.70 -9.26
N LEU A 181 22.41 18.60 -8.47
CA LEU A 181 22.71 17.42 -7.65
C LEU A 181 21.93 17.46 -6.34
N VAL A 182 21.59 16.27 -5.83
CA VAL A 182 20.93 16.11 -4.53
C VAL A 182 22.02 16.04 -3.46
N LEU A 183 22.44 17.21 -2.93
CA LEU A 183 23.58 17.30 -2.00
C LEU A 183 23.16 17.59 -0.55
N THR A 184 21.93 18.05 -0.32
CA THR A 184 21.43 18.31 1.03
C THR A 184 20.30 17.34 1.41
N ILE A 185 20.03 17.23 2.71
CA ILE A 185 18.92 16.40 3.23
C ILE A 185 17.57 16.95 2.76
N GLU A 186 17.43 18.27 2.72
CA GLU A 186 16.21 18.95 2.27
C GLU A 186 15.93 18.67 0.79
N ASP A 187 16.94 18.77 -0.08
CA ASP A 187 16.83 18.43 -1.50
C ASP A 187 16.49 16.96 -1.68
N ALA A 188 17.09 16.08 -0.90
CA ALA A 188 16.85 14.64 -0.99
C ALA A 188 15.41 14.25 -0.61
N ILE A 189 14.89 14.84 0.46
CA ILE A 189 13.50 14.63 0.88
C ILE A 189 12.57 15.20 -0.18
N TRP A 190 12.79 16.44 -0.62
CA TRP A 190 11.99 17.07 -1.65
C TRP A 190 11.95 16.23 -2.95
N TRP A 191 13.12 15.89 -3.47
CA TRP A 191 13.30 15.04 -4.64
C TRP A 191 12.56 13.71 -4.52
N SER A 192 12.69 13.03 -3.37
CA SER A 192 12.05 11.73 -3.15
C SER A 192 10.53 11.83 -3.11
N ILE A 193 9.97 12.93 -2.57
CA ILE A 193 8.53 13.20 -2.54
C ILE A 193 8.02 13.47 -3.96
N GLU A 194 8.62 14.40 -4.70
CA GLU A 194 8.17 14.72 -6.07
C GLU A 194 8.28 13.52 -7.02
N THR A 195 9.32 12.68 -6.84
CA THR A 195 9.53 11.48 -7.66
C THR A 195 8.49 10.41 -7.34
N THR A 196 8.24 10.14 -6.05
CA THR A 196 7.28 9.11 -5.62
C THR A 196 5.84 9.53 -5.91
N THR A 197 5.53 10.83 -5.82
CA THR A 197 4.22 11.37 -6.21
C THR A 197 4.05 11.53 -7.72
N THR A 198 5.06 11.19 -8.51
CA THR A 198 5.08 11.30 -9.97
C THR A 198 4.91 12.73 -10.51
N VAL A 199 5.20 13.74 -9.68
CA VAL A 199 5.16 15.15 -10.09
C VAL A 199 6.40 15.51 -10.90
N GLY A 200 7.59 15.25 -10.34
CA GLY A 200 8.89 15.44 -10.98
C GLY A 200 9.11 16.82 -11.59
N TYR A 201 9.30 17.87 -10.78
CA TYR A 201 9.56 19.23 -11.28
C TYR A 201 10.84 19.31 -12.11
N GLY A 202 11.80 18.40 -11.84
CA GLY A 202 13.03 18.27 -12.62
C GLY A 202 14.13 19.24 -12.21
N GLU A 203 13.97 19.91 -11.07
CA GLU A 203 15.01 20.76 -10.45
C GLU A 203 16.21 19.91 -10.04
N PHE A 204 15.96 18.79 -9.37
CA PHE A 204 16.98 17.82 -8.98
C PHE A 204 16.86 16.55 -9.82
N ALA A 205 17.95 16.14 -10.44
CA ALA A 205 17.97 14.97 -11.30
C ALA A 205 19.20 14.10 -11.01
N PRO A 206 19.03 12.92 -10.36
CA PRO A 206 20.14 12.06 -10.01
C PRO A 206 21.02 11.70 -11.21
N LYS A 207 22.32 11.96 -11.07
CA LYS A 207 23.33 11.72 -12.11
C LYS A 207 24.09 10.43 -11.84
N SER A 208 24.26 10.06 -10.57
CA SER A 208 24.93 8.82 -10.17
C SER A 208 24.16 7.59 -10.65
N LEU A 209 24.87 6.55 -11.12
CA LEU A 209 24.24 5.29 -11.54
C LEU A 209 23.42 4.68 -10.39
N GLY A 210 23.97 4.70 -9.17
CA GLY A 210 23.29 4.17 -7.98
C GLY A 210 22.01 4.96 -7.67
N ALA A 211 22.09 6.29 -7.70
CA ALA A 211 20.94 7.15 -7.45
C ALA A 211 19.85 7.01 -8.52
N ARG A 212 20.21 6.78 -9.79
CA ARG A 212 19.24 6.47 -10.87
C ARG A 212 18.53 5.13 -10.68
N VAL A 213 19.22 4.11 -10.15
CA VAL A 213 18.58 2.83 -9.79
C VAL A 213 17.56 3.06 -8.67
N VAL A 214 17.92 3.84 -7.64
CA VAL A 214 16.99 4.23 -6.57
C VAL A 214 15.80 5.01 -7.11
N ALA A 215 16.03 5.99 -7.98
CA ALA A 215 14.99 6.77 -8.65
C ALA A 215 14.01 5.85 -9.41
N SER A 216 14.55 4.89 -10.17
CA SER A 216 13.74 3.92 -10.91
C SER A 216 12.86 3.09 -9.99
N ALA A 217 13.39 2.63 -8.85
CA ALA A 217 12.61 1.90 -7.87
C ALA A 217 11.49 2.77 -7.25
N LEU A 218 11.78 4.03 -6.90
CA LEU A 218 10.78 4.97 -6.39
C LEU A 218 9.66 5.26 -7.39
N LEU A 219 9.97 5.32 -8.69
CA LEU A 219 8.96 5.49 -9.74
C LEU A 219 7.97 4.32 -9.78
N PHE A 220 8.46 3.07 -9.72
CA PHE A 220 7.58 1.90 -9.66
C PHE A 220 6.70 1.90 -8.42
N VAL A 221 7.24 2.33 -7.27
CA VAL A 221 6.50 2.47 -6.02
C VAL A 221 5.42 3.54 -6.13
N GLY A 222 5.73 4.68 -6.72
CA GLY A 222 4.78 5.76 -6.97
C GLY A 222 3.60 5.32 -7.84
N ILE A 223 3.87 4.61 -8.93
CA ILE A 223 2.82 4.05 -9.80
C ILE A 223 1.95 3.04 -9.02
N GLY A 224 2.58 2.16 -8.24
CA GLY A 224 1.87 1.20 -7.40
C GLY A 224 0.99 1.88 -6.33
N LEU A 225 1.47 2.97 -5.73
CA LEU A 225 0.72 3.77 -4.76
C LEU A 225 -0.53 4.39 -5.39
N VAL A 226 -0.39 5.05 -6.54
CA VAL A 226 -1.55 5.66 -7.22
C VAL A 226 -2.56 4.59 -7.63
N GLY A 227 -2.11 3.45 -8.16
CA GLY A 227 -2.99 2.35 -8.53
C GLY A 227 -3.74 1.73 -7.35
N THR A 228 -3.06 1.51 -6.23
CA THR A 228 -3.68 0.95 -5.01
C THR A 228 -4.64 1.93 -4.34
N LEU A 229 -4.30 3.23 -4.30
CA LEU A 229 -5.21 4.28 -3.83
C LEU A 229 -6.47 4.35 -4.69
N ALA A 230 -6.32 4.34 -6.03
CA ALA A 230 -7.46 4.34 -6.95
C ALA A 230 -8.35 3.11 -6.78
N ALA A 231 -7.77 1.92 -6.66
CA ALA A 231 -8.50 0.68 -6.41
C ALA A 231 -9.28 0.72 -5.09
N THR A 232 -8.65 1.23 -4.03
CA THR A 232 -9.29 1.31 -2.71
C THR A 232 -10.42 2.34 -2.69
N LEU A 233 -10.25 3.49 -3.36
CA LEU A 233 -11.32 4.47 -3.53
C LEU A 233 -12.49 3.86 -4.31
N SER A 234 -12.19 3.14 -5.39
CA SER A 234 -13.19 2.41 -6.18
C SER A 234 -14.00 1.46 -5.29
N GLU A 235 -13.33 0.64 -4.46
CA GLU A 235 -13.98 -0.29 -3.52
C GLU A 235 -14.90 0.42 -2.51
N LEU A 236 -14.51 1.59 -2.01
CA LEU A 236 -15.35 2.41 -1.13
C LEU A 236 -16.61 2.94 -1.84
N PHE A 237 -16.49 3.37 -3.10
CA PHE A 237 -17.65 3.81 -3.88
C PHE A 237 -18.57 2.66 -4.27
N PHE A 238 -18.01 1.51 -4.64
CA PHE A 238 -18.78 0.33 -5.04
C PHE A 238 -19.48 -0.35 -3.87
N SER A 239 -18.82 -0.47 -2.70
CA SER A 239 -19.43 -1.08 -1.50
C SER A 239 -20.68 -0.31 -1.04
N ASN A 240 -20.62 1.02 -1.02
CA ASN A 240 -21.78 1.87 -0.71
C ASN A 240 -22.91 1.72 -1.73
N GLN A 241 -22.59 1.62 -3.03
CA GLN A 241 -23.60 1.39 -4.06
C GLN A 241 -24.23 0.00 -3.95
N MET A 242 -23.44 -1.04 -3.69
CA MET A 242 -23.92 -2.41 -3.56
C MET A 242 -24.83 -2.57 -2.35
N TRP A 243 -24.47 -1.99 -1.20
CA TRP A 243 -25.33 -1.97 -0.01
C TRP A 243 -26.67 -1.28 -0.29
N ARG A 244 -26.64 -0.11 -0.95
CA ARG A 244 -27.84 0.64 -1.30
C ARG A 244 -28.73 -0.08 -2.32
N ASN A 245 -28.13 -0.75 -3.32
CA ASN A 245 -28.88 -1.56 -4.27
C ASN A 245 -29.50 -2.79 -3.60
N SER A 246 -28.78 -3.45 -2.70
CA SER A 246 -29.30 -4.60 -1.94
C SER A 246 -30.47 -4.22 -1.05
N GLN A 247 -30.40 -3.06 -0.37
CA GLN A 247 -31.50 -2.46 0.39
C GLN A 247 -32.72 -2.22 -0.50
N ARG A 248 -32.51 -1.63 -1.69
CA ARG A 248 -33.58 -1.35 -2.66
C ARG A 248 -34.24 -2.62 -3.19
N GLU A 249 -33.46 -3.64 -3.53
CA GLU A 249 -34.00 -4.93 -3.97
C GLU A 249 -34.82 -5.61 -2.86
N ALA A 250 -34.31 -5.61 -1.62
CA ALA A 250 -35.04 -6.14 -0.48
C ALA A 250 -36.37 -5.39 -0.23
N PHE A 251 -36.39 -4.06 -0.39
CA PHE A 251 -37.61 -3.27 -0.32
C PHE A 251 -38.60 -3.63 -1.42
N LEU A 252 -38.15 -3.71 -2.69
CA LEU A 252 -39.02 -4.06 -3.82
C LEU A 252 -39.62 -5.45 -3.69
N VAL A 253 -38.84 -6.44 -3.22
CA VAL A 253 -39.34 -7.79 -2.95
C VAL A 253 -40.41 -7.79 -1.86
N ARG A 254 -40.21 -7.06 -0.76
CA ARG A 254 -41.23 -6.93 0.30
C ARG A 254 -42.50 -6.25 -0.18
N LEU A 255 -42.36 -5.21 -1.01
CA LEU A 255 -43.51 -4.52 -1.59
C LEU A 255 -44.29 -5.45 -2.53
N HIS A 256 -43.58 -6.22 -3.36
CA HIS A 256 -44.20 -7.19 -4.27
C HIS A 256 -44.97 -8.29 -3.51
N LEU A 257 -44.36 -8.84 -2.44
CA LEU A 257 -45.02 -9.83 -1.57
C LEU A 257 -46.29 -9.27 -0.92
N LEU A 258 -46.27 -8.01 -0.44
CA LEU A 258 -47.46 -7.38 0.10
C LEU A 258 -48.56 -7.20 -0.95
N THR A 259 -48.20 -6.83 -2.18
CA THR A 259 -49.17 -6.72 -3.29
C THR A 259 -49.76 -8.09 -3.62
N GLU A 260 -48.95 -9.15 -3.67
CA GLU A 260 -49.45 -10.49 -3.97
C GLU A 260 -50.38 -11.04 -2.88
N LEU A 261 -50.09 -10.79 -1.60
CA LEU A 261 -50.97 -11.13 -0.49
C LEU A 261 -52.31 -10.40 -0.56
N HIS A 262 -52.29 -9.13 -1.02
CA HIS A 262 -53.49 -8.33 -1.24
C HIS A 262 -54.31 -8.88 -2.41
N ASP A 263 -53.67 -9.17 -3.53
CA ASP A 263 -54.32 -9.71 -4.74
C ASP A 263 -54.96 -11.09 -4.50
N ARG A 264 -54.36 -11.92 -3.63
CA ARG A 264 -54.92 -13.22 -3.19
C ARG A 264 -56.06 -13.09 -2.18
N GLY A 265 -56.33 -11.88 -1.69
CA GLY A 265 -57.37 -11.62 -0.69
C GLY A 265 -57.00 -12.09 0.72
N GLU A 266 -55.72 -12.37 0.99
CA GLU A 266 -55.25 -12.79 2.32
C GLU A 266 -55.14 -11.61 3.30
N ILE A 267 -55.04 -10.39 2.79
CA ILE A 267 -55.03 -9.14 3.57
C ILE A 267 -56.09 -8.15 3.06
N ASN A 268 -56.69 -7.41 3.98
CA ASN A 268 -57.71 -6.40 3.66
C ASN A 268 -57.06 -5.07 3.20
N ASP A 269 -57.79 -4.25 2.44
CA ASP A 269 -57.31 -2.95 1.92
C ASP A 269 -56.72 -2.05 3.01
N SER A 270 -57.35 -2.03 4.18
CA SER A 270 -56.89 -1.24 5.32
C SER A 270 -55.54 -1.73 5.87
N GLN A 271 -55.33 -3.04 5.92
CA GLN A 271 -54.09 -3.65 6.38
C GLN A 271 -52.96 -3.44 5.36
N PHE A 272 -53.26 -3.56 4.06
CA PHE A 272 -52.30 -3.30 3.00
C PHE A 272 -51.79 -1.86 3.03
N ILE A 273 -52.69 -0.87 3.16
CA ILE A 273 -52.31 0.55 3.20
C ILE A 273 -51.44 0.86 4.43
N ILE A 274 -51.78 0.31 5.60
CA ILE A 274 -51.01 0.51 6.84
C ILE A 274 -49.60 -0.07 6.69
N GLU A 275 -49.47 -1.30 6.18
CA GLU A 275 -48.17 -1.97 6.13
C GLU A 275 -47.29 -1.48 4.98
N LYS A 276 -47.89 -1.09 3.84
CA LYS A 276 -47.19 -0.35 2.79
C LYS A 276 -46.65 0.98 3.30
N LYS A 277 -47.46 1.74 4.04
CA LYS A 277 -47.03 3.01 4.64
C LYS A 277 -45.87 2.78 5.61
N ARG A 278 -45.97 1.77 6.46
CA ARG A 278 -44.90 1.41 7.41
C ARG A 278 -43.59 1.01 6.73
N LEU A 279 -43.64 0.31 5.60
CA LEU A 279 -42.44 -0.01 4.81
C LEU A 279 -41.83 1.19 4.12
N VAL A 280 -42.64 2.16 3.68
CA VAL A 280 -42.17 3.41 3.05
C VAL A 280 -41.57 4.35 4.10
N ASP A 281 -42.25 4.54 5.24
CA ASP A 281 -41.78 5.41 6.33
C ASP A 281 -40.43 4.89 6.91
N ASN A 282 -40.21 3.57 6.93
CA ASN A 282 -38.92 2.99 7.34
C ASN A 282 -37.76 3.22 6.35
N HIS A 283 -38.04 3.66 5.12
CA HIS A 283 -37.06 3.94 4.06
C HIS A 283 -37.08 5.41 3.59
N GLU A 284 -37.76 6.29 4.33
CA GLU A 284 -38.02 7.68 3.93
C GLU A 284 -36.72 8.52 3.79
N ASP A 285 -35.68 8.20 4.56
CA ASP A 285 -34.35 8.81 4.48
C ASP A 285 -33.63 8.54 3.14
N ASP A 286 -33.84 7.37 2.53
CA ASP A 286 -33.24 7.02 1.24
C ASP A 286 -33.97 7.69 0.06
N THR A 287 -35.29 7.89 0.18
CA THR A 287 -36.11 8.54 -0.86
C THR A 287 -35.87 10.05 -0.97
N LEU A 288 -35.63 10.74 0.15
CA LEU A 288 -35.34 12.18 0.16
C LEU A 288 -33.97 12.52 -0.44
N LEU A 289 -32.97 11.65 -0.27
CA LEU A 289 -31.66 11.79 -0.91
C LEU A 289 -31.73 11.55 -2.43
N LEU A 290 -32.62 10.66 -2.89
CA LEU A 290 -32.83 10.40 -4.31
C LEU A 290 -33.53 11.58 -5.02
N GLU A 291 -34.49 12.24 -4.38
CA GLU A 291 -35.11 13.45 -4.92
C GLU A 291 -34.13 14.63 -5.01
N GLN A 292 -33.11 14.67 -4.14
CA GLN A 292 -32.01 15.65 -4.23
C GLN A 292 -31.00 15.32 -5.34
N ILE A 293 -30.76 14.04 -5.64
CA ILE A 293 -29.85 13.59 -6.71
C ILE A 293 -30.52 13.70 -8.09
N ASP A 294 -31.81 13.42 -8.19
CA ASP A 294 -32.59 13.53 -9.45
C ASP A 294 -32.78 14.99 -9.93
N LYS A 295 -32.61 15.97 -9.02
CA LYS A 295 -32.57 17.41 -9.36
C LYS A 295 -31.32 17.85 -10.13
N SER A 296 -30.39 16.95 -10.49
CA SER A 296 -29.25 17.24 -11.37
C SER A 296 -29.24 16.34 -12.62
N PRO A 297 -30.05 16.64 -13.66
CA PRO A 297 -30.44 15.65 -14.68
C PRO A 297 -29.43 15.43 -15.83
N HIS A 298 -28.24 16.03 -15.82
CA HIS A 298 -27.47 16.19 -17.06
C HIS A 298 -26.23 15.31 -17.29
N GLN A 299 -25.98 14.28 -16.46
CA GLN A 299 -24.86 13.36 -16.76
C GLN A 299 -25.17 11.86 -16.69
N PHE A 300 -26.24 11.40 -16.03
CA PHE A 300 -26.41 9.97 -15.75
C PHE A 300 -27.25 9.20 -16.80
N SER A 301 -28.08 9.88 -17.59
CA SER A 301 -29.05 9.24 -18.51
C SER A 301 -28.43 8.56 -19.75
N LYS A 302 -27.20 8.94 -20.15
CA LYS A 302 -26.57 8.39 -21.36
C LYS A 302 -25.98 6.99 -21.19
N ASN A 303 -25.50 6.62 -20.00
CA ASN A 303 -24.82 5.33 -19.82
C ASN A 303 -25.79 4.17 -19.58
N THR A 304 -26.92 4.42 -18.91
CA THR A 304 -27.89 3.36 -18.58
C THR A 304 -28.67 2.86 -19.81
N SER A 305 -28.92 3.71 -20.83
CA SER A 305 -29.64 3.30 -22.04
C SER A 305 -28.79 2.42 -22.98
N SER A 306 -27.47 2.66 -23.02
CA SER A 306 -26.51 1.83 -23.74
C SER A 306 -26.47 0.41 -23.18
N ASP A 307 -26.38 0.30 -21.86
CA ASP A 307 -26.20 -0.98 -21.15
C ASP A 307 -27.47 -1.85 -21.16
N ILE A 308 -28.65 -1.21 -21.11
CA ILE A 308 -29.95 -1.90 -21.25
C ILE A 308 -30.14 -2.45 -22.68
N ASN A 309 -29.77 -1.69 -23.70
CA ASN A 309 -29.89 -2.14 -25.09
C ASN A 309 -28.91 -3.27 -25.41
N GLU A 310 -27.71 -3.24 -24.83
CA GLU A 310 -26.72 -4.31 -25.00
C GLU A 310 -27.16 -5.62 -24.30
N ARG A 311 -27.75 -5.54 -23.11
CA ARG A 311 -28.34 -6.71 -22.42
C ARG A 311 -29.52 -7.33 -23.17
N LYS A 312 -30.40 -6.52 -23.76
CA LYS A 312 -31.50 -7.03 -24.60
C LYS A 312 -30.98 -7.79 -25.82
N LYS A 313 -29.95 -7.26 -26.48
CA LYS A 313 -29.34 -7.90 -27.65
C LYS A 313 -28.74 -9.27 -27.33
N ARG A 314 -28.05 -9.42 -26.19
CA ARG A 314 -27.50 -10.71 -25.75
C ARG A 314 -28.60 -11.73 -25.39
N LEU A 315 -29.71 -11.27 -24.81
CA LEU A 315 -30.87 -12.13 -24.49
C LEU A 315 -31.57 -12.66 -25.74
N ASP A 316 -31.65 -11.85 -26.80
CA ASP A 316 -32.24 -12.27 -28.08
C ASP A 316 -31.33 -13.25 -28.84
N GLU A 317 -30.00 -13.08 -28.75
CA GLU A 317 -29.02 -14.04 -29.30
C GLU A 317 -29.10 -15.40 -28.59
N VAL A 318 -29.22 -15.39 -27.25
CA VAL A 318 -29.37 -16.61 -26.45
C VAL A 318 -30.69 -17.33 -26.76
N LYS A 319 -31.80 -16.60 -26.92
CA LYS A 319 -33.08 -17.20 -27.32
C LYS A 319 -33.00 -17.87 -28.70
N LYS A 320 -32.41 -17.19 -29.69
CA LYS A 320 -32.22 -17.78 -31.03
C LYS A 320 -31.39 -19.05 -31.00
N PHE A 321 -30.34 -19.09 -30.18
CA PHE A 321 -29.53 -20.30 -30.01
C PHE A 321 -30.35 -21.48 -29.45
N PHE A 322 -31.19 -21.24 -28.44
CA PHE A 322 -32.05 -22.29 -27.88
C PHE A 322 -33.15 -22.75 -28.84
N ASP A 323 -33.73 -21.84 -29.64
CA ASP A 323 -34.72 -22.18 -30.65
C ASP A 323 -34.11 -23.01 -31.81
N GLU A 324 -32.84 -22.74 -32.16
CA GLU A 324 -32.10 -23.49 -33.19
C GLU A 324 -31.70 -24.90 -32.70
N VAL A 325 -31.39 -25.04 -31.41
CA VAL A 325 -31.16 -26.36 -30.77
C VAL A 325 -32.46 -27.15 -30.65
N ALA A 326 -33.58 -26.50 -30.33
CA ALA A 326 -34.88 -27.14 -30.22
C ALA A 326 -35.40 -27.62 -31.59
N SER A 327 -35.20 -26.85 -32.65
CA SER A 327 -35.69 -27.23 -34.00
C SER A 327 -34.84 -28.31 -34.70
N ASN A 328 -33.58 -28.52 -34.29
CA ASN A 328 -32.75 -29.61 -34.79
C ASN A 328 -32.93 -30.94 -34.01
N GLY A 329 -33.72 -30.94 -32.93
CA GLY A 329 -34.00 -32.11 -32.10
C GLY A 329 -35.13 -33.02 -32.63
N ASP A 330 -35.91 -32.57 -33.61
CA ASP A 330 -37.14 -33.25 -34.06
C ASP A 330 -36.97 -34.01 -35.40
N VAL A 331 -35.75 -34.37 -35.82
CA VAL A 331 -35.50 -35.04 -37.13
C VAL A 331 -34.87 -36.45 -37.01
N GLU A 332 -34.72 -37.02 -35.81
CA GLU A 332 -34.24 -38.41 -35.66
C GLU A 332 -35.23 -39.29 -34.89
N GLU A 333 -36.43 -39.48 -35.45
CA GLU A 333 -37.22 -40.69 -35.21
C GLU A 333 -37.84 -41.16 -36.53
N ASP A 334 -37.13 -42.06 -37.23
CA ASP A 334 -37.69 -43.09 -38.12
C ASP A 334 -36.78 -44.33 -38.12
#